data_AF-A0A9W9RB87-F1
#
_entry.id   AF-A0A9W9RB87-F1
#
_cell.length_a   1.000
_cell.length_b   1.000
_cell.length_c   1.000
_cell.angle_alpha   90.00
_cell.angle_beta   90.00
_cell.angle_gamma   90.00
#
_symmetry.space_group_name_H-M   'P 1'
#
loop_
_entity.id
_entity.type
_entity.pdbx_description
1 polymer ?
#
loop_
_entity_poly.entity_id
_entity_poly.type
_entity_poly.pdbx_seq_one_letter_code
_entity_poly.pdbx_strand_id
1 'polypeptide(L)'
;MKVFVAISSVLAFVGLAICQTQTTCTADDVLNSITAVQHYAEKMQSVTDSSNENIDPAGAVYKNFEGQTKHFNEDLQCTFNATTEEQTAICSAYEEFATAQLGYLHVADGREFYDQNGHGDNAVKMHGYILQAQYGLENYTAEVKEAAPSCASRIDTAYTPLGDQLQALLQAYPGTA
;
A
#
# COMPACT_ATOMS: atom_id res chain seq x y z
N MET A 1 18.60 9.05 -61.58
CA MET A 1 17.50 9.53 -60.72
C MET A 1 16.39 8.49 -60.80
N LYS A 2 15.99 7.74 -59.77
CA LYS A 2 15.82 8.05 -58.35
C LYS A 2 16.62 7.09 -57.47
N VAL A 3 17.23 7.67 -56.45
CA VAL A 3 17.98 7.01 -55.39
C VAL A 3 16.99 6.68 -54.27
N PHE A 4 16.92 5.41 -53.85
CA PHE A 4 16.34 5.05 -52.56
C PHE A 4 17.49 4.66 -51.64
N VAL A 5 17.88 5.60 -50.78
CA VAL A 5 18.82 5.38 -49.68
C VAL A 5 18.04 4.83 -48.48
N ALA A 6 18.68 3.85 -47.85
CA ALA A 6 18.27 2.99 -46.76
C ALA A 6 17.80 3.68 -45.49
N ILE A 7 16.94 3.00 -44.72
CA ILE A 7 17.15 2.82 -43.28
C ILE A 7 16.93 1.33 -42.95
N SER A 8 18.03 0.65 -42.61
CA SER A 8 18.01 -0.59 -41.85
C SER A 8 17.21 -0.38 -40.57
N SER A 9 16.03 -0.96 -40.49
CA SER A 9 15.40 -1.28 -39.21
C SER A 9 15.66 -2.76 -38.93
N VAL A 10 16.84 -3.03 -38.40
CA VAL A 10 17.03 -4.16 -37.51
C VAL A 10 16.17 -3.87 -36.29
N LEU A 11 14.87 -4.17 -36.38
CA LEU A 11 14.12 -4.53 -35.18
C LEU A 11 14.61 -5.92 -34.83
N ALA A 12 15.80 -5.94 -34.22
CA ALA A 12 16.19 -7.02 -33.35
C ALA A 12 15.03 -7.16 -32.37
N PHE A 13 14.26 -8.23 -32.55
CA PHE A 13 13.71 -8.97 -31.44
C PHE A 13 14.89 -9.28 -30.52
N VAL A 14 15.28 -8.30 -29.71
CA VAL A 14 16.02 -8.54 -28.49
C VAL A 14 15.02 -9.29 -27.65
N GLY A 15 15.08 -10.61 -27.80
CA GLY A 15 14.69 -11.53 -26.77
C GLY A 15 15.46 -11.15 -25.51
N LEU A 16 14.92 -10.18 -24.77
CA LEU A 16 14.69 -10.45 -23.37
C LEU A 16 13.64 -11.55 -23.38
N ALA A 17 14.15 -12.77 -23.35
CA ALA A 17 13.54 -13.81 -22.56
C ALA A 17 13.38 -13.26 -21.13
N ILE A 18 12.40 -12.38 -20.93
CA ILE A 18 11.60 -12.47 -19.73
C ILE A 18 10.82 -13.75 -19.98
N CYS A 19 11.46 -14.90 -19.71
CA CYS A 19 10.71 -15.90 -18.99
C CYS A 19 10.12 -15.09 -17.84
N GLN A 20 8.85 -14.71 -17.96
CA GLN A 20 8.03 -14.57 -16.78
C GLN A 20 8.21 -15.92 -16.11
N THR A 21 9.23 -16.04 -15.25
CA THR A 21 9.15 -16.93 -14.13
C THR A 21 7.88 -16.43 -13.48
N GLN A 22 6.75 -17.08 -13.80
CA GLN A 22 5.54 -16.93 -13.04
C GLN A 22 5.95 -17.41 -11.66
N THR A 23 6.51 -16.49 -10.87
CA THR A 23 6.82 -16.73 -9.48
C THR A 23 5.45 -17.00 -8.90
N THR A 24 5.19 -18.24 -8.54
CA THR A 24 3.94 -18.60 -7.90
C THR A 24 4.11 -18.20 -6.45
N CYS A 25 3.26 -17.31 -5.93
CA CYS A 25 3.24 -17.04 -4.50
C CYS A 25 2.56 -18.19 -3.79
N THR A 26 3.20 -18.64 -2.72
CA THR A 26 2.62 -19.55 -1.74
C THR A 26 1.72 -18.77 -0.78
N ALA A 27 0.92 -19.49 0.00
CA ALA A 27 0.15 -18.87 1.07
C ALA A 27 1.05 -18.18 2.12
N ASP A 28 2.22 -18.76 2.39
CA ASP A 28 3.21 -18.19 3.31
C ASP A 28 3.75 -16.85 2.79
N ASP A 29 3.96 -16.70 1.48
CA ASP A 29 4.40 -15.41 0.90
C ASP A 29 3.35 -14.32 1.12
N VAL A 30 2.07 -14.65 0.94
CA VAL A 30 0.94 -13.75 1.18
C VAL A 30 0.86 -13.39 2.67
N LEU A 31 0.93 -14.38 3.56
CA LEU A 31 0.87 -14.17 5.01
C LEU A 31 2.06 -13.34 5.52
N ASN A 32 3.26 -13.57 4.99
CA ASN A 32 4.45 -12.81 5.32
C ASN A 32 4.32 -11.35 4.86
N SER A 33 3.77 -11.12 3.67
CA SER A 33 3.48 -9.77 3.18
C SER A 33 2.46 -9.06 4.07
N ILE A 34 1.35 -9.72 4.43
CA ILE A 34 0.31 -9.15 5.31
C ILE A 34 0.91 -8.80 6.68
N THR A 35 1.74 -9.69 7.23
CA THR A 35 2.44 -9.47 8.51
C THR A 35 3.40 -8.28 8.43
N ALA A 36 4.11 -8.12 7.32
CA ALA A 36 5.02 -7.00 7.12
C ALA A 36 4.28 -5.66 7.08
N VAL A 37 3.18 -5.56 6.33
CA VAL A 37 2.38 -4.32 6.28
C VAL A 37 1.69 -4.00 7.60
N GLN A 38 1.27 -5.02 8.36
CA GLN A 38 0.72 -4.87 9.70
C GLN A 38 1.76 -4.32 10.68
N HIS A 39 3.01 -4.78 10.62
CA HIS A 39 4.08 -4.26 11.49
C HIS A 39 4.27 -2.74 11.34
N TYR A 40 4.18 -2.22 10.11
CA TYR A 40 4.24 -0.77 9.87
C TYR A 40 3.04 -0.03 10.45
N ALA A 41 1.84 -0.61 10.41
CA ALA A 41 0.65 -0.04 11.04
C ALA A 41 0.84 0.08 12.57
N GLU A 42 1.26 -1.00 13.22
CA GLU A 42 1.48 -1.05 14.69
C GLU A 42 2.60 -0.11 15.15
N LYS A 43 3.72 -0.07 14.41
CA LYS A 43 4.84 0.83 14.71
C LYS A 43 4.42 2.30 14.66
N MET A 44 3.51 2.65 13.75
CA MET A 44 3.08 4.02 13.55
C MET A 44 2.13 4.52 14.64
N GLN A 45 1.31 3.63 15.20
CA GLN A 45 0.56 3.91 16.42
C GLN A 45 1.50 4.27 17.57
N SER A 46 2.58 3.50 17.77
CA SER A 46 3.59 3.79 18.79
C SER A 46 4.30 5.14 18.61
N VAL A 47 4.63 5.52 17.36
CA VAL A 47 5.24 6.82 17.04
C VAL A 47 4.31 7.97 17.41
N THR A 48 3.02 7.84 17.16
CA THR A 48 2.08 8.91 17.44
C THR A 48 1.74 9.01 18.92
N ASP A 49 1.56 7.87 19.60
CA ASP A 49 1.34 7.82 21.06
C ASP A 49 2.54 8.39 21.86
N SER A 50 3.75 8.31 21.29
CA SER A 50 4.97 8.87 21.89
C SER A 50 5.29 10.30 21.44
N SER A 51 4.56 10.84 20.46
CA SER A 51 4.72 12.22 20.02
C SER A 51 4.19 13.18 21.09
N ASN A 52 4.86 14.32 21.25
CA ASN A 52 4.43 15.40 22.14
C ASN A 52 4.54 16.74 21.41
N GLU A 53 4.06 17.81 22.04
CA GLU A 53 3.99 19.17 21.48
C GLU A 53 5.33 19.70 20.92
N ASN A 54 6.47 19.08 21.25
CA ASN A 54 7.82 19.54 20.88
C ASN A 54 8.53 18.67 19.83
N ILE A 55 7.94 17.56 19.38
CA ILE A 55 8.55 16.66 18.39
C ILE A 55 7.58 16.49 17.23
N ASP A 56 7.93 17.02 16.06
CA ASP A 56 7.19 16.79 14.82
C ASP A 56 7.28 15.31 14.42
N PRO A 57 6.17 14.53 14.48
CA PRO A 57 6.20 13.13 14.11
C PRO A 57 6.23 12.93 12.59
N ALA A 58 6.05 13.98 11.78
CA ALA A 58 5.87 13.88 10.32
C ALA A 58 6.95 13.04 9.64
N GLY A 59 8.22 13.21 10.01
CA GLY A 59 9.32 12.43 9.43
C GLY A 59 9.21 10.92 9.67
N ALA A 60 8.68 10.51 10.83
CA ALA A 60 8.42 9.11 11.13
C ALA A 60 7.11 8.63 10.49
N VAL A 61 6.08 9.49 10.41
CA VAL A 61 4.84 9.22 9.67
C VAL A 61 5.12 8.91 8.21
N TYR A 62 5.87 9.78 7.52
CA TYR A 62 6.22 9.62 6.11
C TYR A 62 6.96 8.32 5.84
N LYS A 63 7.95 7.97 6.66
CA LYS A 63 8.71 6.72 6.50
C LYS A 63 7.84 5.47 6.65
N ASN A 64 6.83 5.51 7.51
CA ASN A 64 5.91 4.37 7.64
C ASN A 64 5.00 4.26 6.40
N PHE A 65 4.47 5.39 5.89
CA PHE A 65 3.73 5.39 4.62
C PHE A 65 4.59 4.87 3.45
N GLU A 66 5.84 5.31 3.33
CA GLU A 66 6.78 4.82 2.30
C GLU A 66 7.02 3.32 2.41
N GLY A 67 7.33 2.84 3.63
CA GLY A 67 7.59 1.42 3.88
C GLY A 67 6.38 0.55 3.57
N GLN A 68 5.19 0.98 3.98
CA GLN A 68 3.96 0.23 3.74
C GLN A 68 3.56 0.24 2.26
N THR A 69 3.64 1.39 1.60
CA THR A 69 3.36 1.53 0.16
C THR A 69 4.30 0.68 -0.69
N LYS A 70 5.56 0.51 -0.26
CA LYS A 70 6.49 -0.39 -0.93
C LYS A 70 5.98 -1.83 -0.91
N HIS A 71 5.61 -2.35 0.25
CA HIS A 71 5.09 -3.72 0.38
C HIS A 71 3.80 -3.92 -0.42
N PHE A 72 2.90 -2.93 -0.40
CA PHE A 72 1.67 -2.96 -1.21
C PHE A 72 1.91 -3.13 -2.71
N ASN A 73 3.01 -2.58 -3.24
CA ASN A 73 3.28 -2.55 -4.67
C ASN A 73 4.23 -3.66 -5.14
N GLU A 74 5.07 -4.20 -4.26
CA GLU A 74 6.19 -5.09 -4.65
C GLU A 74 5.99 -6.56 -4.25
N ASP A 75 5.23 -6.85 -3.19
CA ASP A 75 5.28 -8.19 -2.57
C ASP A 75 4.52 -9.28 -3.34
N LEU A 76 3.35 -8.98 -3.94
CA LEU A 76 2.42 -10.01 -4.44
C LEU A 76 2.17 -9.96 -5.97
N GLN A 77 3.16 -9.47 -6.74
CA GLN A 77 3.16 -9.48 -8.22
C GLN A 77 3.42 -10.87 -8.81
N CYS A 78 2.54 -11.83 -8.52
CA CYS A 78 2.73 -13.26 -8.74
C CYS A 78 1.42 -13.97 -9.09
N THR A 79 1.50 -15.23 -9.54
CA THR A 79 0.31 -16.09 -9.65
C THR A 79 0.08 -16.84 -8.34
N PHE A 80 -1.15 -17.05 -7.91
CA PHE A 80 -1.45 -17.69 -6.63
C PHE A 80 -1.88 -19.14 -6.77
N ASN A 81 -1.45 -19.97 -5.81
CA ASN A 81 -1.89 -21.35 -5.67
C ASN A 81 -2.03 -21.70 -4.19
N ALA A 82 -3.18 -21.32 -3.61
CA ALA A 82 -3.52 -21.60 -2.21
C ALA A 82 -4.71 -22.57 -2.11
N THR A 83 -4.61 -23.54 -1.21
CA THR A 83 -5.70 -24.43 -0.80
C THR A 83 -6.79 -23.66 -0.05
N THR A 84 -8.00 -24.21 0.07
CA THR A 84 -9.10 -23.56 0.79
C THR A 84 -8.76 -23.22 2.25
N GLU A 85 -7.97 -24.07 2.92
CA GLU A 85 -7.53 -23.86 4.31
C GLU A 85 -6.54 -22.69 4.39
N GLU A 86 -5.58 -22.62 3.46
CA GLU A 86 -4.64 -21.50 3.34
C GLU A 86 -5.35 -20.19 3.00
N GLN A 87 -6.33 -20.21 2.10
CA GLN A 87 -7.15 -19.03 1.78
C GLN A 87 -7.90 -18.51 3.02
N THR A 88 -8.39 -19.42 3.87
CA THR A 88 -9.04 -19.05 5.14
C THR A 88 -8.06 -18.34 6.08
N ALA A 89 -6.81 -18.81 6.17
CA ALA A 89 -5.76 -18.17 6.96
C ALA A 89 -5.40 -16.78 6.42
N ILE A 90 -5.23 -16.66 5.10
CA ILE A 90 -4.98 -15.37 4.42
C ILE A 90 -6.07 -14.35 4.75
N CYS A 91 -7.35 -14.76 4.65
CA CYS A 91 -8.47 -13.86 4.95
C CYS A 91 -8.48 -13.41 6.42
N SER A 92 -8.23 -14.31 7.37
CA SER A 92 -8.14 -13.94 8.79
C SER A 92 -6.97 -12.99 9.07
N ALA A 93 -5.81 -13.24 8.45
CA ALA A 93 -4.65 -12.34 8.57
C ALA A 93 -4.96 -10.95 8.00
N TYR A 94 -5.64 -10.88 6.85
CA TYR A 94 -6.04 -9.60 6.27
C TYR A 94 -7.02 -8.83 7.17
N GLU A 95 -7.97 -9.51 7.84
CA GLU A 95 -8.89 -8.89 8.80
C GLU A 95 -8.15 -8.29 10.02
N GLU A 96 -7.14 -8.99 10.53
CA GLU A 96 -6.28 -8.50 11.61
C GLU A 96 -5.46 -7.28 11.17
N PHE A 97 -4.83 -7.37 10.00
CA PHE A 97 -4.14 -6.23 9.37
C PHE A 97 -5.07 -5.04 9.21
N ALA A 98 -6.28 -5.24 8.68
CA ALA A 98 -7.23 -4.16 8.44
C ALA A 98 -7.65 -3.47 9.74
N THR A 99 -7.84 -4.25 10.81
CA THR A 99 -8.14 -3.70 12.14
C THR A 99 -6.99 -2.86 12.68
N ALA A 100 -5.74 -3.34 12.58
CA ALA A 100 -4.55 -2.59 12.99
C ALA A 100 -4.37 -1.30 12.17
N GLN A 101 -4.58 -1.39 10.85
CA GLN A 101 -4.47 -0.25 9.93
C GLN A 101 -5.52 0.83 10.20
N LEU A 102 -6.76 0.47 10.57
CA LEU A 102 -7.78 1.45 10.98
C LEU A 102 -7.36 2.22 12.23
N GLY A 103 -6.84 1.51 13.24
CA GLY A 103 -6.30 2.14 14.44
C GLY A 103 -5.22 3.16 14.12
N TYR A 104 -4.31 2.80 13.21
CA TYR A 104 -3.28 3.70 12.68
C TYR A 104 -3.87 4.94 11.97
N LEU A 105 -4.75 4.76 10.99
CA LEU A 105 -5.25 5.86 10.16
C LEU A 105 -6.08 6.88 10.96
N HIS A 106 -6.74 6.45 12.02
CA HIS A 106 -7.42 7.37 12.94
C HIS A 106 -6.42 8.29 13.65
N VAL A 107 -5.26 7.74 14.01
CA VAL A 107 -4.19 8.42 14.77
C VAL A 107 -3.31 9.30 13.87
N ALA A 108 -3.22 9.00 12.57
CA ALA A 108 -2.50 9.80 11.58
C ALA A 108 -3.18 11.16 11.23
N ASP A 109 -4.37 11.44 11.76
CA ASP A 109 -5.07 12.72 11.57
C ASP A 109 -4.45 13.86 12.42
N GLY A 110 -3.20 14.23 12.10
CA GLY A 110 -2.41 15.27 12.77
C GLY A 110 -2.70 16.70 12.32
N ARG A 111 -3.86 16.99 11.71
CA ARG A 111 -4.17 18.33 11.15
C ARG A 111 -4.07 19.44 12.18
N GLU A 112 -4.65 19.23 13.36
CA GLU A 112 -4.60 20.22 14.45
C GLU A 112 -3.14 20.52 14.85
N PHE A 113 -2.28 19.51 14.87
CA PHE A 113 -0.85 19.67 15.14
C PHE A 113 -0.13 20.46 14.04
N TYR A 114 -0.40 20.16 12.76
CA TYR A 114 0.25 20.87 11.65
C TYR A 114 -0.19 22.32 11.51
N ASP A 115 -1.48 22.60 11.73
CA ASP A 115 -2.05 23.94 11.67
C ASP A 115 -1.52 24.83 12.81
N GLN A 116 -1.46 24.30 14.04
CA GLN A 116 -1.00 25.05 15.21
C GLN A 116 0.49 25.38 15.17
N ASN A 117 1.32 24.57 14.48
CA ASN A 117 2.77 24.71 14.45
C ASN A 117 3.31 25.35 13.15
N GLY A 118 2.44 25.81 12.25
CA GLY A 118 2.86 26.49 11.01
C GLY A 118 3.52 25.56 9.99
N HIS A 119 3.08 24.31 9.93
CA HIS A 119 3.65 23.26 9.08
C HIS A 119 2.78 22.96 7.84
N GLY A 120 2.24 23.98 7.17
CA GLY A 120 1.36 23.81 5.99
C GLY A 120 1.96 22.97 4.85
N ASP A 121 3.26 23.08 4.60
CA ASP A 121 3.98 22.23 3.63
C ASP A 121 3.94 20.73 3.98
N ASN A 122 3.84 20.40 5.27
CA ASN A 122 3.69 19.02 5.73
C ASN A 122 2.28 18.50 5.45
N ALA A 123 1.24 19.34 5.50
CA ALA A 123 -0.11 18.95 5.12
C ALA A 123 -0.21 18.56 3.64
N VAL A 124 0.47 19.29 2.75
CA VAL A 124 0.55 18.94 1.31
C VAL A 124 1.32 17.64 1.08
N LYS A 125 2.44 17.44 1.78
CA LYS A 125 3.19 16.16 1.70
C LYS A 125 2.37 14.99 2.22
N MET A 126 1.65 15.19 3.32
CA MET A 126 0.77 14.17 3.92
C MET A 126 -0.31 13.74 2.93
N HIS A 127 -0.94 14.68 2.22
CA HIS A 127 -1.89 14.35 1.14
C HIS A 127 -1.27 13.39 0.12
N GLY A 128 -0.05 13.68 -0.35
CA GLY A 128 0.65 12.82 -1.31
C GLY A 128 0.86 11.39 -0.80
N TYR A 129 1.27 11.23 0.47
CA TYR A 129 1.44 9.91 1.08
C TYR A 129 0.13 9.16 1.27
N ILE A 130 -0.92 9.83 1.74
CA ILE A 130 -2.25 9.22 1.88
C ILE A 130 -2.76 8.75 0.51
N LEU A 131 -2.55 9.55 -0.54
CA LEU A 131 -2.99 9.21 -1.89
C LEU A 131 -2.26 7.98 -2.43
N GLN A 132 -0.93 7.92 -2.25
CA GLN A 132 -0.13 6.76 -2.63
C GLN A 132 -0.54 5.50 -1.85
N ALA A 133 -0.78 5.64 -0.55
CA ALA A 133 -1.24 4.56 0.30
C ALA A 133 -2.64 4.05 -0.09
N GLN A 134 -3.55 4.94 -0.52
CA GLN A 134 -4.87 4.56 -1.01
C GLN A 134 -4.77 3.69 -2.27
N TYR A 135 -4.01 4.14 -3.28
CA TYR A 135 -3.82 3.35 -4.49
C TYR A 135 -3.08 2.04 -4.24
N GLY A 136 -2.02 2.08 -3.40
CA GLY A 136 -1.29 0.87 -3.01
C GLY A 136 -2.18 -0.14 -2.31
N LEU A 137 -2.96 0.30 -1.33
CA LEU A 137 -3.86 -0.57 -0.57
C LEU A 137 -4.96 -1.17 -1.46
N GLU A 138 -5.54 -0.40 -2.40
CA GLU A 138 -6.53 -0.90 -3.34
C GLU A 138 -5.98 -2.04 -4.20
N ASN A 139 -4.80 -1.84 -4.81
CA ASN A 139 -4.13 -2.87 -5.60
C ASN A 139 -3.76 -4.09 -4.77
N TYR A 140 -3.17 -3.87 -3.59
CA TYR A 140 -2.79 -4.94 -2.66
C TYR A 140 -3.99 -5.78 -2.24
N THR A 141 -5.12 -5.13 -1.96
CA THR A 141 -6.38 -5.81 -1.61
C THR A 141 -6.88 -6.68 -2.77
N ALA A 142 -6.74 -6.22 -4.01
CA ALA A 142 -7.07 -7.03 -5.18
C ALA A 142 -6.16 -8.28 -5.27
N GLU A 143 -4.84 -8.13 -5.07
CA GLU A 143 -3.90 -9.26 -5.08
C GLU A 143 -4.21 -10.28 -3.96
N VAL A 144 -4.53 -9.83 -2.74
CA VAL A 144 -4.93 -10.72 -1.64
C VAL A 144 -6.26 -11.44 -1.96
N LYS A 145 -7.21 -10.79 -2.64
CA LYS A 145 -8.45 -11.44 -3.09
C LYS A 145 -8.21 -12.49 -4.17
N GLU A 146 -7.25 -12.26 -5.06
CA GLU A 146 -6.82 -13.27 -6.05
C GLU A 146 -6.14 -14.46 -5.37
N ALA A 147 -5.40 -14.23 -4.28
CA ALA A 147 -4.82 -15.27 -3.47
C ALA A 147 -5.86 -16.08 -2.66
N ALA A 148 -6.96 -15.45 -2.24
CA ALA A 148 -7.99 -16.04 -1.39
C ALA A 148 -9.43 -15.88 -1.93
N PRO A 149 -9.74 -16.37 -3.15
CA PRO A 149 -11.02 -16.12 -3.81
C PRO A 149 -12.22 -16.71 -3.05
N SER A 150 -12.03 -17.79 -2.27
CA SER A 150 -13.12 -18.40 -1.50
C SER A 150 -13.69 -17.51 -0.39
N CYS A 151 -12.95 -16.48 0.03
CA CYS A 151 -13.35 -15.52 1.07
C CYS A 151 -13.15 -14.05 0.66
N ALA A 152 -13.14 -13.77 -0.64
CA ALA A 152 -13.00 -12.41 -1.18
C ALA A 152 -14.01 -11.40 -0.58
N SER A 153 -15.23 -11.82 -0.27
CA SER A 153 -16.24 -10.95 0.37
C SER A 153 -15.89 -10.54 1.80
N ARG A 154 -15.15 -11.37 2.54
CA ARG A 154 -14.62 -11.02 3.87
C ARG A 154 -13.55 -9.95 3.75
N ILE A 155 -12.65 -10.12 2.78
CA ILE A 155 -11.62 -9.12 2.47
C ILE A 155 -12.25 -7.78 2.07
N ASP A 156 -13.28 -7.78 1.21
CA ASP A 156 -14.01 -6.55 0.84
C ASP A 156 -14.67 -5.87 2.06
N THR A 157 -15.25 -6.68 2.96
CA THR A 157 -15.88 -6.19 4.19
C THR A 157 -14.85 -5.54 5.13
N ALA A 158 -13.66 -6.15 5.26
CA ALA A 158 -12.57 -5.63 6.07
C ALA A 158 -11.90 -4.38 5.44
N TYR A 159 -11.82 -4.33 4.10
CA TYR A 159 -11.24 -3.21 3.36
C TYR A 159 -12.13 -1.96 3.37
N THR A 160 -13.46 -2.12 3.28
CA THR A 160 -14.38 -0.98 3.10
C THR A 160 -14.13 0.16 4.10
N PRO A 161 -14.03 -0.08 5.42
CA PRO A 161 -13.74 0.99 6.38
C PRO A 161 -12.36 1.64 6.18
N LEU A 162 -11.36 0.90 5.70
CA LEU A 162 -10.03 1.45 5.40
C LEU A 162 -10.08 2.42 4.23
N GLY A 163 -10.75 2.02 3.15
CA GLY A 163 -10.97 2.86 1.98
C GLY A 163 -11.69 4.15 2.33
N ASP A 164 -12.76 4.04 3.12
CA ASP A 164 -13.52 5.19 3.61
C ASP A 164 -12.67 6.14 4.48
N GLN A 165 -11.87 5.59 5.41
CA GLN A 165 -11.01 6.39 6.28
C GLN A 165 -9.89 7.09 5.49
N LEU A 166 -9.24 6.42 4.54
CA LEU A 166 -8.23 7.03 3.66
C LEU A 166 -8.86 8.15 2.80
N GLN A 167 -10.06 7.91 2.28
CA GLN A 167 -10.79 8.92 1.51
C GLN A 167 -11.15 10.14 2.36
N ALA A 168 -11.56 9.93 3.61
CA ALA A 168 -11.84 11.00 4.56
C ALA A 168 -10.56 11.79 4.88
N LEU A 169 -9.43 11.11 5.09
CA LEU A 169 -8.12 11.75 5.29
C LEU A 169 -7.69 12.55 4.04
N LEU A 170 -7.91 12.07 2.82
CA LEU A 170 -7.60 12.84 1.61
C LEU A 170 -8.42 14.12 1.49
N GLN A 171 -9.70 14.09 1.85
CA GLN A 171 -10.55 15.29 1.88
C GLN A 171 -10.11 16.26 2.98
N ALA A 172 -9.61 15.71 4.08
CA ALA A 172 -9.10 16.42 5.22
C ALA A 172 -7.80 17.18 4.94
N TYR A 173 -6.92 16.64 4.09
CA TYR A 173 -5.67 17.27 3.66
C TYR A 173 -5.81 17.75 2.20
N PRO A 174 -6.17 19.02 1.91
CA PRO A 174 -6.60 19.46 0.57
C PRO A 174 -5.49 19.49 -0.52
N GLY A 175 -4.29 18.96 -0.25
CA GLY A 175 -3.20 18.84 -1.23
C GLY A 175 -2.67 20.17 -1.79
N THR A 176 -3.11 21.29 -1.23
CA THR A 176 -2.76 22.65 -1.61
C THR A 176 -2.58 23.47 -0.33
N ALA A 177 -1.53 24.30 -0.28
CA ALA A 177 -1.19 25.16 0.86
C ALA A 177 -2.04 26.43 0.89
#